data_AF-K9VS79-F1
#
_entry.id   AF-K9VS79-F1
#
_cell.length_a   1.000
_cell.length_b   1.000
_cell.length_c   1.000
_cell.angle_alpha   90.00
_cell.angle_beta   90.00
_cell.angle_gamma   90.00
#
_symmetry.space_group_name_H-M   'P 1'
#
loop_
_entity.id
_entity.type
_entity.pdbx_description
1 polymer ?
#
loop_
_entity_poly.entity_id
_entity_poly.type
_entity_poly.pdbx_seq_one_letter_code
_entity_poly.pdbx_strand_id
1 'polypeptide(L)'
;MAMKLKNLPQSQPNQSNQSNQPNQRLSSRLEIRLSDSDYNQIKAKAEQVNLSMSDFMRRAALKRAMPRPLAAFDLKAYQVLCNIDAQLRIAGNNLNQLTKACNSAVALGEPVVVNTGLLESVQQLIRENGNAIKTIVANLAKSTVR
;
A
#
# COMPACT_ATOMS: atom_id res chain seq x y z
N MET A 1 47.90 -8.60 -28.50
CA MET A 1 47.29 -8.45 -29.85
C MET A 1 45.79 -8.54 -29.68
N ALA A 2 45.05 -7.52 -30.12
CA ALA A 2 43.72 -7.16 -29.61
C ALA A 2 42.58 -8.11 -30.02
N MET A 3 41.75 -8.48 -29.04
CA MET A 3 40.41 -9.06 -29.24
C MET A 3 39.42 -7.96 -29.67
N LYS A 4 38.70 -8.19 -30.78
CA LYS A 4 37.50 -7.42 -31.17
C LYS A 4 36.26 -8.26 -30.89
N LEU A 5 35.60 -8.02 -29.77
CA LEU A 5 34.23 -8.46 -29.53
C LEU A 5 33.27 -7.35 -29.97
N LYS A 6 32.34 -7.72 -30.86
CA LYS A 6 31.35 -6.83 -31.47
C LYS A 6 30.29 -6.40 -30.46
N ASN A 7 29.94 -5.12 -30.55
CA ASN A 7 28.90 -4.37 -29.87
C ASN A 7 27.61 -5.16 -29.56
N LEU A 8 27.30 -5.35 -28.28
CA LEU A 8 25.93 -5.54 -27.79
C LEU A 8 25.32 -4.16 -27.47
N PRO A 9 24.03 -3.92 -27.77
CA PRO A 9 23.35 -2.70 -27.36
C PRO A 9 23.24 -2.66 -25.84
N GLN A 10 23.82 -1.62 -25.24
CA GLN A 10 23.72 -1.34 -23.81
C GLN A 10 22.28 -1.01 -23.44
N SER A 11 21.70 -1.80 -22.54
CA SER A 11 20.44 -1.51 -21.85
C SER A 11 20.56 -0.17 -21.13
N GLN A 12 19.74 0.80 -21.52
CA GLN A 12 19.69 2.10 -20.85
C GLN A 12 19.31 1.90 -19.37
N PRO A 13 20.03 2.53 -18.42
CA PRO A 13 19.62 2.49 -17.02
C PRO A 13 18.30 3.24 -16.85
N ASN A 14 17.31 2.51 -16.33
CA ASN A 14 15.98 3.01 -16.02
C ASN A 14 16.08 4.20 -15.05
N GLN A 15 15.82 5.40 -15.56
CA GLN A 15 15.75 6.63 -14.76
C GLN A 15 14.44 6.65 -13.97
N SER A 16 14.44 6.03 -12.80
CA SER A 16 13.48 6.34 -11.75
C SER A 16 14.18 6.50 -10.40
N ASN A 17 15.27 7.27 -10.39
CA ASN A 17 15.75 7.93 -9.17
C ASN A 17 14.95 9.22 -8.99
N GLN A 18 13.71 9.10 -8.50
CA GLN A 18 13.04 10.26 -7.92
C GLN A 18 13.71 10.54 -6.58
N SER A 19 14.46 11.64 -6.58
CA SER A 19 15.20 12.24 -5.49
C SER A 19 14.51 12.10 -4.13
N ASN A 20 15.16 11.38 -3.22
CA ASN A 20 14.95 11.45 -1.79
C ASN A 20 15.46 12.83 -1.30
N GLN A 21 14.71 13.90 -1.57
CA GLN A 21 14.97 15.19 -0.97
C GLN A 21 14.42 15.18 0.47
N PRO A 22 15.21 15.61 1.47
CA PRO A 22 14.73 15.70 2.83
C PRO A 22 13.51 16.64 2.87
N ASN A 23 12.48 16.27 3.63
CA ASN A 23 11.24 17.02 3.78
C ASN A 23 11.55 18.44 4.33
N GLN A 24 11.75 19.41 3.43
CA GLN A 24 12.14 20.77 3.80
C GLN A 24 11.02 21.40 4.62
N ARG A 25 11.36 21.85 5.83
CA ARG A 25 10.44 22.58 6.70
C ARG A 25 10.05 23.89 6.03
N LEU A 26 8.76 24.11 5.89
CA LEU A 26 8.20 25.32 5.29
C LEU A 26 8.15 26.42 6.35
N SER A 27 8.95 27.49 6.15
CA SER A 27 9.12 28.58 7.11
C SER A 27 8.45 29.89 6.70
N SER A 28 8.21 30.11 5.40
CA SER A 28 7.54 31.32 4.89
C SER A 28 6.03 31.28 5.10
N ARG A 29 5.44 32.42 5.50
CA ARG A 29 4.01 32.56 5.78
C ARG A 29 3.34 33.48 4.75
N LEU A 30 2.17 33.08 4.27
CA LEU A 30 1.28 33.87 3.43
C LEU A 30 0.00 34.18 4.22
N GLU A 31 -0.37 35.44 4.31
CA GLU A 31 -1.61 35.88 4.98
C GLU A 31 -2.62 36.34 3.93
N ILE A 32 -3.85 35.81 4.02
CA ILE A 32 -4.92 36.10 3.07
C ILE A 32 -6.14 36.53 3.90
N ARG A 33 -6.72 37.69 3.56
CA ARG A 33 -8.00 38.14 4.14
C ARG A 33 -9.13 37.55 3.32
N LEU A 34 -10.09 36.91 3.98
CA LEU A 34 -11.22 36.23 3.36
C LEU A 34 -12.52 36.72 3.99
N SER A 35 -13.60 36.71 3.21
CA SER A 35 -14.94 36.77 3.80
C SER A 35 -15.26 35.44 4.50
N ASP A 36 -16.24 35.44 5.41
CA ASP A 36 -16.68 34.20 6.08
C ASP A 36 -17.17 33.15 5.07
N SER A 37 -17.82 33.59 3.99
CA SER A 37 -18.27 32.70 2.91
C SER A 37 -17.09 32.02 2.21
N ASP A 38 -16.07 32.78 1.84
CA ASP A 38 -14.87 32.24 1.17
C ASP A 38 -14.11 31.28 2.09
N TYR A 39 -13.96 31.67 3.36
CA TYR A 39 -13.30 30.84 4.36
C TYR A 39 -13.99 29.49 4.50
N ASN A 40 -15.32 29.49 4.66
CA ASN A 40 -16.11 28.27 4.82
C ASN A 40 -16.07 27.39 3.56
N GLN A 41 -16.13 27.98 2.37
CA GLN A 41 -16.01 27.24 1.11
C GLN A 41 -14.64 26.58 0.95
N ILE A 42 -13.55 27.28 1.29
CA ILE A 42 -12.19 26.72 1.22
C ILE A 42 -12.05 25.59 2.24
N LYS A 43 -12.55 25.78 3.46
CA LYS A 43 -12.54 24.76 4.51
C LYS A 43 -13.27 23.49 4.06
N ALA A 44 -14.50 23.62 3.55
CA ALA A 44 -15.27 22.49 3.05
C ALA A 44 -14.57 21.74 1.91
N LYS A 45 -13.96 22.47 0.96
CA LYS A 45 -13.19 21.85 -0.14
C LYS A 45 -11.94 21.11 0.36
N ALA A 46 -11.25 21.65 1.36
CA ALA A 46 -10.10 20.99 1.98
C ALA A 46 -10.50 19.70 2.71
N GLU A 47 -11.61 19.73 3.44
CA GLU A 47 -12.18 18.56 4.14
C GLU A 47 -12.60 17.46 3.16
N GLN A 48 -13.21 17.81 2.03
CA GLN A 48 -13.61 16.85 0.99
C GLN A 48 -12.44 16.03 0.43
N VAL A 49 -11.23 16.60 0.39
CA VAL A 49 -10.01 15.91 -0.07
C VAL A 49 -9.10 15.48 1.09
N ASN A 50 -9.60 15.57 2.33
CA ASN A 50 -8.88 15.21 3.56
C ASN A 50 -7.49 15.87 3.71
N LEU A 51 -7.42 17.17 3.39
CA LEU A 51 -6.21 18.00 3.56
C LEU A 51 -6.44 19.10 4.59
N SER A 52 -5.35 19.56 5.21
CA SER A 52 -5.40 20.83 5.93
C SER A 52 -5.64 21.98 4.95
N MET A 53 -6.29 23.07 5.40
CA MET A 53 -6.54 24.25 4.56
C MET A 53 -5.24 24.78 3.93
N SER A 54 -4.14 24.79 4.67
CA SER A 54 -2.83 25.24 4.18
C SER A 54 -2.27 24.36 3.07
N ASP A 55 -2.38 23.03 3.18
CA ASP A 55 -1.88 22.14 2.13
C ASP A 55 -2.80 22.15 0.91
N PHE A 56 -4.13 22.21 1.12
CA PHE A 56 -5.11 22.40 0.06
C PHE A 56 -4.82 23.67 -0.75
N MET A 57 -4.70 24.82 -0.08
CA MET A 57 -4.43 26.10 -0.75
C MET A 57 -3.08 26.10 -1.47
N ARG A 58 -2.05 25.51 -0.87
CA ARG A 58 -0.73 25.37 -1.53
C ARG A 58 -0.83 24.54 -2.80
N ARG A 59 -1.53 23.40 -2.77
CA ARG A 59 -1.71 22.54 -3.94
C ARG A 59 -2.53 23.22 -5.02
N ALA A 60 -3.64 23.87 -4.64
CA ALA A 60 -4.49 24.63 -5.55
C ALA A 60 -3.72 25.77 -6.23
N ALA A 61 -3.01 26.60 -5.46
CA ALA A 61 -2.25 27.74 -5.98
C ALA A 61 -1.11 27.30 -6.92
N LEU A 62 -0.46 26.17 -6.63
CA LEU A 62 0.64 25.63 -7.42
C LEU A 62 0.18 24.63 -8.50
N LYS A 63 -1.13 24.48 -8.72
CA LYS A 63 -1.73 23.53 -9.67
C LYS A 63 -1.18 22.10 -9.51
N ARG A 64 -0.88 21.71 -8.26
CA ARG A 64 -0.43 20.35 -7.92
C ARG A 64 -1.63 19.42 -7.90
N ALA A 65 -1.37 18.13 -8.14
CA ALA A 65 -2.39 17.11 -8.06
C ALA A 65 -3.06 17.10 -6.67
N MET A 66 -4.39 17.14 -6.67
CA MET A 66 -5.20 16.93 -5.49
C MET A 66 -5.38 15.42 -5.26
N PRO A 67 -5.37 14.95 -4.00
CA PRO A 67 -5.80 13.60 -3.68
C PRO A 67 -7.21 13.39 -4.22
N ARG A 68 -7.43 12.28 -4.91
CA ARG A 68 -8.80 11.89 -5.28
C ARG A 68 -9.52 11.46 -3.99
N PRO A 69 -10.68 12.06 -3.66
CA PRO A 69 -11.51 11.55 -2.58
C PRO A 69 -11.87 10.10 -2.91
N LEU A 70 -11.50 9.17 -2.01
CA LEU A 70 -11.98 7.80 -2.09
C LEU A 70 -13.46 7.82 -1.71
N ALA A 71 -14.31 7.12 -2.46
CA ALA A 71 -15.68 6.92 -2.01
C ALA A 71 -15.66 6.17 -0.66
N ALA A 72 -16.66 6.38 0.20
CA ALA A 72 -16.72 5.70 1.50
C ALA A 72 -16.64 4.16 1.36
N PHE A 73 -17.19 3.62 0.26
CA PHE A 73 -17.06 2.22 -0.10
C PHE A 73 -15.61 1.82 -0.40
N ASP A 74 -14.89 2.61 -1.22
CA ASP A 74 -13.50 2.35 -1.58
C ASP A 74 -12.59 2.35 -0.34
N LEU A 75 -12.85 3.24 0.62
CA LEU A 75 -12.10 3.29 1.87
C LEU A 75 -12.32 2.03 2.71
N LYS A 76 -13.55 1.55 2.82
CA LYS A 76 -13.87 0.32 3.56
C LYS A 76 -13.25 -0.90 2.87
N ALA A 77 -13.36 -1.00 1.55
CA ALA A 77 -12.72 -2.06 0.78
C ALA A 77 -11.20 -2.05 0.96
N TYR A 78 -10.58 -0.86 0.91
CA TYR A 78 -9.16 -0.68 1.15
C TYR A 78 -8.73 -1.15 2.55
N GLN A 79 -9.46 -0.79 3.60
CA GLN A 79 -9.17 -1.24 4.96
C GLN A 79 -9.21 -2.78 5.09
N VAL A 80 -10.21 -3.42 4.48
CA VAL A 80 -10.28 -4.90 4.49
C VAL A 80 -9.10 -5.51 3.74
N LEU A 81 -8.69 -4.94 2.60
CA LEU A 81 -7.52 -5.41 1.86
C LEU A 81 -6.22 -5.27 2.67
N CYS A 82 -6.03 -4.17 3.41
CA CYS A 82 -4.89 -4.02 4.32
C CYS A 82 -4.86 -5.09 5.42
N ASN A 83 -6.03 -5.44 5.98
CA ASN A 83 -6.11 -6.50 6.98
C ASN A 83 -5.77 -7.87 6.37
N ILE A 84 -6.27 -8.14 5.16
CA ILE A 84 -5.92 -9.37 4.41
C ILE A 84 -4.41 -9.45 4.18
N ASP A 85 -3.78 -8.37 3.74
CA ASP A 85 -2.32 -8.31 3.54
C ASP A 85 -1.54 -8.65 4.83
N ALA A 86 -1.91 -8.03 5.94
CA ALA A 86 -1.30 -8.31 7.24
C ALA A 86 -1.46 -9.78 7.66
N GLN A 87 -2.66 -10.34 7.50
CA GLN A 87 -2.96 -11.74 7.83
C GLN A 87 -2.19 -12.72 6.94
N LEU A 88 -2.11 -12.46 5.64
CA LEU A 88 -1.33 -13.28 4.71
C LEU A 88 0.17 -13.22 5.02
N ARG A 89 0.68 -12.07 5.46
CA ARG A 89 2.07 -11.94 5.92
C ARG A 89 2.35 -12.81 7.15
N ILE A 90 1.41 -12.86 8.10
CA ILE A 90 1.49 -13.75 9.27
C ILE A 90 1.51 -15.22 8.82
N ALA A 91 0.59 -15.61 7.92
CA ALA A 91 0.54 -16.97 7.39
C ALA A 91 1.86 -17.36 6.68
N GLY A 92 2.42 -16.46 5.86
CA GLY A 92 3.70 -16.67 5.20
C GLY A 92 4.86 -16.86 6.18
N ASN A 93 4.90 -16.05 7.26
CA ASN A 93 5.90 -16.21 8.31
C ASN A 93 5.78 -17.55 9.05
N ASN A 94 4.56 -18.00 9.33
CA ASN A 94 4.32 -19.29 9.97
C ASN A 94 4.73 -20.46 9.05
N LEU A 95 4.41 -20.40 7.76
CA LEU A 95 4.87 -21.37 6.76
C LEU A 95 6.40 -21.41 6.66
N ASN A 96 7.06 -20.25 6.68
CA ASN A 96 8.51 -20.18 6.66
C ASN A 96 9.13 -20.82 7.91
N GLN A 97 8.54 -20.62 9.10
CA GLN A 97 8.99 -21.28 10.33
C GLN A 97 8.86 -22.80 10.23
N LEU A 98 7.70 -23.30 9.76
CA LEU A 98 7.48 -24.74 9.55
C LEU A 98 8.50 -25.34 8.58
N THR A 99 8.73 -24.66 7.45
CA THR A 99 9.67 -25.11 6.41
C THR A 99 11.10 -25.18 6.96
N LYS A 100 11.53 -24.16 7.70
CA LYS A 100 12.85 -24.15 8.34
C LYS A 100 13.00 -25.27 9.35
N ALA A 101 12.00 -25.48 10.21
CA ALA A 101 12.03 -26.57 11.20
C ALA A 101 12.15 -27.95 10.52
N CYS A 102 11.37 -28.18 9.46
CA CYS A 102 11.44 -29.43 8.70
C CYS A 102 12.80 -29.62 8.03
N ASN A 103 13.30 -28.59 7.35
CA ASN A 103 14.60 -28.65 6.69
C ASN A 103 15.75 -28.89 7.67
N SER A 104 15.70 -28.25 8.85
CA SER A 104 16.68 -28.48 9.91
C SER A 104 16.62 -29.91 10.44
N ALA A 105 15.44 -30.46 10.71
CA ALA A 105 15.28 -31.83 11.19
C ALA A 105 15.84 -32.84 10.16
N VAL A 106 15.51 -32.67 8.88
CA VAL A 106 16.04 -33.52 7.79
C VAL A 106 17.57 -33.43 7.71
N ALA A 107 18.13 -32.22 7.80
CA ALA A 107 19.58 -32.02 7.73
C ALA A 107 20.34 -32.66 8.92
N LEU A 108 19.70 -32.71 10.09
CA LEU A 108 20.26 -33.32 11.31
C LEU A 108 19.97 -34.83 11.42
N GLY A 109 19.17 -35.41 10.49
CA GLY A 109 18.73 -36.80 10.57
C GLY A 109 17.72 -37.05 11.70
N GLU A 110 17.09 -35.98 12.21
CA GLU A 110 16.09 -36.03 13.26
C GLU A 110 14.69 -36.30 12.69
N PRO A 111 13.77 -36.87 13.48
CA PRO A 111 12.39 -37.02 13.06
C PRO A 111 11.74 -35.66 12.83
N VAL A 112 11.07 -35.49 11.68
CA VAL A 112 10.35 -34.25 11.36
C VAL A 112 9.11 -34.15 12.25
N VAL A 113 9.12 -33.21 13.19
CA VAL A 113 7.95 -32.87 14.01
C VAL A 113 7.37 -31.55 13.50
N VAL A 114 6.17 -31.62 12.93
CA VAL A 114 5.44 -30.44 12.42
C VAL A 114 4.66 -29.80 13.57
N ASN A 115 4.85 -28.49 13.78
CA ASN A 115 4.04 -27.74 14.72
C ASN A 115 2.61 -27.57 14.15
N THR A 116 1.68 -28.37 14.66
CA THR A 116 0.28 -28.40 14.19
C THR A 116 -0.45 -27.08 14.43
N GLY A 117 -0.15 -26.37 15.52
CA GLY A 117 -0.76 -25.07 15.82
C GLY A 117 -0.39 -24.00 14.79
N LEU A 118 0.86 -23.96 14.32
CA LEU A 118 1.26 -23.07 13.23
C LEU A 118 0.59 -23.46 11.91
N LEU A 119 0.46 -24.77 11.64
CA LEU A 119 -0.20 -25.27 10.44
C LEU A 119 -1.69 -24.91 10.42
N GLU A 120 -2.39 -25.11 11.53
CA GLU A 120 -3.80 -24.72 11.70
C GLU A 120 -3.98 -23.21 11.56
N SER A 121 -3.09 -22.41 12.15
CA SER A 121 -3.09 -20.95 12.01
C SER A 121 -2.97 -20.52 10.54
N VAL A 122 -2.07 -21.13 9.77
CA VAL A 122 -1.92 -20.86 8.33
C VAL A 122 -3.21 -21.22 7.58
N GLN A 123 -3.75 -22.42 7.82
CA GLN A 123 -4.97 -22.88 7.15
C GLN A 123 -6.16 -21.97 7.44
N GLN A 124 -6.30 -21.52 8.69
CA GLN A 124 -7.37 -20.64 9.11
C GLN A 124 -7.25 -19.26 8.43
N LEU A 125 -6.07 -18.64 8.48
CA LEU A 125 -5.84 -17.33 7.86
C LEU A 125 -6.08 -17.37 6.34
N ILE A 126 -5.68 -18.45 5.66
CA ILE A 126 -5.94 -18.60 4.21
C ILE A 126 -7.45 -18.72 3.94
N ARG A 127 -8.18 -19.52 4.72
CA ARG A 127 -9.64 -19.69 4.56
C ARG A 127 -10.39 -18.39 4.79
N GLU A 128 -10.09 -17.69 5.88
CA GLU A 128 -10.72 -16.42 6.24
C GLU A 128 -10.49 -15.36 5.17
N ASN A 129 -9.24 -15.21 4.72
CA ASN A 129 -8.89 -14.27 3.66
C ASN A 129 -9.58 -14.61 2.33
N GLY A 130 -9.62 -15.89 1.96
CA GLY A 130 -10.35 -16.32 0.76
C GLY A 130 -11.84 -15.97 0.80
N ASN A 131 -12.49 -16.10 1.96
CA ASN A 131 -13.89 -15.73 2.15
C ASN A 131 -14.10 -14.20 2.12
N ALA A 132 -13.20 -13.44 2.73
CA ALA A 132 -13.24 -11.97 2.70
C ALA A 132 -13.10 -11.43 1.27
N ILE A 133 -12.15 -11.94 0.50
CA ILE A 133 -11.95 -11.55 -0.91
C ILE A 133 -13.20 -11.86 -1.74
N LYS A 134 -13.75 -13.07 -1.62
CA LYS A 134 -15.00 -13.45 -2.32
C LYS A 134 -16.15 -12.47 -2.01
N THR A 135 -16.26 -12.06 -0.75
CA THR A 135 -17.29 -11.11 -0.31
C THR A 135 -17.10 -9.73 -0.93
N ILE A 136 -15.86 -9.22 -0.95
CA ILE A 136 -15.53 -7.94 -1.60
C ILE A 136 -15.87 -7.99 -3.09
N VAL A 137 -15.45 -9.05 -3.79
CA VAL A 137 -15.72 -9.22 -5.23
C VAL A 137 -17.22 -9.28 -5.51
N ALA A 138 -17.99 -10.02 -4.71
CA ALA A 138 -19.45 -10.09 -4.86
C ALA A 138 -20.13 -8.73 -4.65
N ASN A 139 -19.64 -7.93 -3.70
CA ASN A 139 -20.18 -6.59 -3.44
C ASN A 139 -19.81 -5.59 -4.57
N LEU A 140 -18.59 -5.68 -5.10
CA LEU A 140 -18.16 -4.91 -6.27
C LEU A 140 -19.01 -5.22 -7.50
N ALA A 141 -19.27 -6.50 -7.77
CA ALA A 141 -20.12 -6.94 -8.88
C ALA A 141 -21.53 -6.35 -8.76
N LYS A 142 -22.13 -6.35 -7.56
CA LYS A 142 -23.45 -5.73 -7.32
C LYS A 142 -23.45 -4.22 -7.48
N SER A 143 -22.35 -3.54 -7.14
CA SER A 143 -22.22 -2.09 -7.25
C SER A 143 -22.00 -1.60 -8.69
N THR A 144 -21.49 -2.45 -9.58
CA THR A 144 -21.15 -2.09 -10.98
C THR A 144 -22.35 -2.22 -11.92
N VAL A 145 -23.44 -2.89 -11.49
CA VAL A 145 -24.68 -3.07 -12.27
C VAL A 145 -25.67 -1.92 -12.03
N ARG A 146 -25.19 -0.68 -11.94
CA ARG A 146 -26.03 0.53 -11.83
C ARG A 146 -25.65 1.58 -12.84
#